data_AF-A0A2S8CFK0-F1
#
_entry.id   AF-A0A2S8CFK0-F1
#
_cell.length_a   1.000
_cell.length_b   1.000
_cell.length_c   1.000
_cell.angle_alpha   90.00
_cell.angle_beta   90.00
_cell.angle_gamma   90.00
#
_symmetry.space_group_name_H-M   'P 1'
#
loop_
_entity.id
_entity.type
_entity.pdbx_description
1 polymer ?
#
loop_
_entity_poly.entity_id
_entity_poly.type
_entity_poly.pdbx_seq_one_letter_code
_entity_poly.pdbx_strand_id
1 'polypeptide(L)' 'MNDDHQLLSWVPRLRRYSRALVNNRDDADDLVQDTLERAWAKSGLWGGVADMRAWLFSIMHNLHVDGVRRPR' A
#
# COMPACT_ATOMS: atom_id res chain seq x y z
N MET A 1 -10.21 10.52 -12.99
CA MET A 1 -9.65 11.70 -12.27
C MET A 1 -10.29 11.94 -10.89
N ASN A 2 -11.02 10.97 -10.30
CA ASN A 2 -11.52 11.07 -8.90
C ASN A 2 -10.87 10.07 -7.95
N ASP A 3 -10.09 9.14 -8.50
CA ASP A 3 -9.63 7.97 -7.79
C ASP A 3 -8.36 8.27 -6.97
N ASP A 4 -7.61 9.29 -7.36
CA ASP A 4 -6.42 9.79 -6.67
C ASP A 4 -6.77 10.33 -5.27
N HIS A 5 -7.88 11.07 -5.16
CA HIS A 5 -8.37 11.57 -3.88
C HIS A 5 -8.84 10.42 -2.97
N GLN A 6 -9.43 9.38 -3.56
CA GLN A 6 -9.79 8.18 -2.81
C GLN A 6 -8.54 7.45 -2.31
N LEU A 7 -7.52 7.28 -3.15
CA LEU A 7 -6.25 6.67 -2.77
C LEU A 7 -5.59 7.42 -1.60
N LEU A 8 -5.51 8.75 -1.69
CA LEU A 8 -4.91 9.60 -0.67
C LEU A 8 -5.67 9.53 0.68
N SER A 9 -6.98 9.30 0.64
CA SER A 9 -7.80 9.13 1.86
C SER A 9 -7.40 7.90 2.69
N TRP A 10 -6.74 6.91 2.07
CA TRP A 10 -6.28 5.69 2.74
C TRP A 10 -4.90 5.82 3.38
N VAL A 11 -4.13 6.86 3.04
CA VAL A 11 -2.74 7.05 3.51
C VAL A 11 -2.59 6.96 5.03
N PRO A 12 -3.44 7.61 5.86
CA PRO A 12 -3.31 7.51 7.31
C PRO A 12 -3.49 6.08 7.84
N ARG A 13 -4.39 5.30 7.22
CA ARG A 13 -4.67 3.91 7.61
C ARG A 13 -3.54 2.97 7.17
N LEU A 14 -3.02 3.16 5.95
CA LEU A 14 -1.87 2.43 5.44
C LEU A 14 -0.63 2.67 6.32
N ARG A 15 -0.37 3.92 6.71
CA ARG A 15 0.75 4.26 7.61
C ARG A 15 0.61 3.66 9.01
N ARG A 16 -0.60 3.59 9.55
CA ARG A 16 -0.83 2.91 10.84
C ARG A 16 -0.55 1.42 10.73
N TYR A 17 -0.94 0.81 9.62
CA TYR A 17 -0.75 -0.62 9.40
C TYR A 17 0.71 -0.98 9.10
N SER A 18 1.40 -0.20 8.27
CA SER A 18 2.83 -0.42 7.97
C SER A 18 3.68 -0.37 9.24
N ARG A 19 3.43 0.57 10.15
CA ARG A 19 4.09 0.63 11.46
C ARG A 19 3.89 -0.60 12.35
N ALA A 20 2.83 -1.37 12.13
CA ALA A 20 2.61 -2.63 12.83
C ALA A 20 3.29 -3.83 12.13
N LEU A 21 3.64 -3.69 10.85
CA LEU A 21 4.30 -4.73 10.05
C LEU A 21 5.82 -4.65 10.12
N VAL A 22 6.38 -3.46 10.24
CA VAL A 22 7.84 -3.25 10.26
C VAL A 22 8.29 -2.58 11.56
N ASN A 23 9.51 -2.92 11.99
CA ASN A 23 10.05 -2.50 13.29
C ASN A 23 10.64 -1.07 13.27
N ASN A 24 10.75 -0.48 12.08
CA ASN A 24 11.43 0.79 11.80
C ASN A 24 10.42 1.76 11.16
N ARG A 25 10.46 3.04 11.58
CA ARG A 25 9.60 4.10 11.04
C ARG A 25 9.89 4.43 9.57
N ASP A 26 11.16 4.45 9.18
CA ASP A 26 11.57 4.75 7.80
C ASP A 26 11.10 3.62 6.86
N ASP A 27 11.33 2.36 7.23
CA ASP A 27 10.79 1.21 6.49
C ASP A 27 9.25 1.24 6.40
N ALA A 28 8.58 1.79 7.42
CA ALA A 28 7.12 1.86 7.43
C ALA A 28 6.60 2.91 6.44
N ASP A 29 7.34 4.00 6.28
CA ASP A 29 7.02 5.07 5.35
C ASP A 29 7.39 4.66 3.91
N ASP A 30 8.51 3.96 3.70
CA ASP A 30 8.89 3.34 2.42
C ASP A 30 7.84 2.32 1.95
N LEU A 31 7.39 1.43 2.83
CA LEU A 31 6.35 0.44 2.50
C LEU A 31 5.02 1.12 2.07
N VAL A 32 4.69 2.27 2.67
CA VAL A 32 3.52 3.06 2.24
C VAL A 32 3.73 3.64 0.86
N GLN A 33 4.91 4.20 0.59
CA GLN A 33 5.26 4.76 -0.71
C GLN A 33 5.16 3.69 -1.80
N ASP A 34 5.83 2.54 -1.63
CA ASP A 34 5.80 1.43 -2.58
C ASP A 34 4.37 0.93 -2.85
N THR A 35 3.54 0.89 -1.79
CA THR A 35 2.13 0.50 -1.91
C THR A 35 1.37 1.47 -2.80
N LEU A 36 1.55 2.78 -2.60
CA LEU A 36 0.87 3.82 -3.39
C LEU A 36 1.36 3.83 -4.84
N GLU A 37 2.67 3.68 -5.06
CA GLU A 37 3.25 3.60 -6.41
C GLU A 37 2.69 2.39 -7.18
N ARG A 38 2.63 1.22 -6.54
CA ARG A 38 2.05 0.01 -7.15
C ARG A 38 0.55 0.17 -7.40
N ALA A 39 -0.17 0.78 -6.46
CA ALA A 39 -1.60 1.04 -6.60
C ALA A 39 -1.88 2.02 -7.74
N TRP A 40 -1.08 3.08 -7.87
CA TRP A 40 -1.16 4.06 -8.94
C TRP A 40 -0.87 3.44 -10.31
N ALA A 41 0.18 2.62 -10.43
CA ALA A 41 0.50 1.88 -11.65
C ALA A 41 -0.62 0.92 -12.07
N LYS A 42 -1.43 0.46 -11.11
CA LYS A 42 -2.58 -0.41 -11.33
C LYS A 42 -3.92 0.32 -11.26
N SER A 43 -3.93 1.65 -11.29
CA SER A 43 -5.13 2.48 -11.18
C SER A 43 -6.19 2.18 -12.23
N GLY A 44 -5.79 1.73 -13.43
CA GLY A 44 -6.72 1.27 -14.47
C GLY A 44 -7.58 0.06 -14.06
N LEU A 45 -7.20 -0.69 -13.03
CA LEU A 45 -7.99 -1.79 -12.47
C LEU A 45 -9.01 -1.32 -11.42
N TRP A 46 -8.92 -0.08 -10.94
CA TRP A 46 -9.73 0.43 -9.82
C TRP A 46 -11.23 0.30 -10.05
N GLY A 47 -11.71 0.61 -11.26
CA GLY A 47 -13.13 0.49 -11.60
C GLY A 47 -13.69 -0.94 -11.52
N GLY A 48 -12.82 -1.96 -11.47
CA GLY A 48 -13.19 -3.37 -11.32
C GLY A 48 -12.97 -3.95 -9.92
N VAL A 49 -12.45 -3.16 -8.97
CA VAL A 49 -12.19 -3.62 -7.61
C VAL A 49 -13.43 -3.37 -6.73
N ALA A 50 -13.98 -4.44 -6.16
CA ALA A 50 -15.15 -4.37 -5.28
C ALA A 50 -14.88 -3.64 -3.94
N ASP A 51 -13.64 -3.72 -3.43
CA ASP A 51 -13.22 -3.04 -2.20
C ASP A 51 -11.77 -2.52 -2.32
N MET A 52 -11.63 -1.21 -2.48
CA MET A 52 -10.33 -0.54 -2.56
C MET A 52 -9.50 -0.72 -1.29
N ARG A 53 -10.13 -0.80 -0.11
CA ARG A 53 -9.42 -1.04 1.15
C ARG A 53 -8.75 -2.40 1.12
N ALA A 54 -9.52 -3.46 0.84
CA ALA A 54 -8.99 -4.81 0.80
C ALA A 54 -7.83 -4.91 -0.18
N TRP A 55 -7.99 -4.33 -1.37
CA TRP A 55 -6.99 -4.33 -2.42
C TRP A 55 -5.69 -3.61 -2.05
N LEU A 56 -5.77 -2.40 -1.47
CA LEU A 56 -4.59 -1.66 -1.03
C LEU A 56 -3.82 -2.39 0.08
N PHE A 57 -4.54 -2.98 1.04
CA PHE A 57 -3.92 -3.75 2.11
C PHE A 57 -3.31 -5.05 1.60
N SER A 58 -3.89 -5.69 0.59
CA SER A 58 -3.27 -6.84 -0.09
C SER A 58 -1.98 -6.46 -0.81
N ILE A 59 -1.93 -5.31 -1.50
CA ILE A 59 -0.69 -4.82 -2.13
C ILE A 59 0.40 -4.62 -1.08
N MET A 60 0.09 -3.91 0.01
CA MET A 60 1.04 -3.64 1.09
C MET A 60 1.55 -4.93 1.74
N HIS A 61 0.66 -5.88 2.01
CA HIS A 61 1.03 -7.16 2.61
C HIS A 61 1.96 -7.96 1.69
N ASN A 62 1.67 -8.01 0.40
CA ASN A 62 2.53 -8.68 -0.58
C ASN A 62 3.92 -8.04 -0.65
N LEU A 63 3.99 -6.71 -0.70
CA LEU A 63 5.27 -5.97 -0.69
C LEU A 63 6.08 -6.28 0.57
N HIS A 64 5.44 -6.30 1.74
CA HIS A 64 6.11 -6.64 2.99
C HIS A 64 6.66 -8.07 2.98
N VAL A 65 5.85 -9.06 2.57
CA VAL A 65 6.27 -10.47 2.50
C VAL A 65 7.40 -10.66 1.49
N ASP A 66 7.33 -10.00 0.33
CA ASP A 66 8.38 -10.05 -0.70
C ASP A 66 9.68 -9.42 -0.19
N GLY A 67 9.59 -8.30 0.55
CA GLY A 67 10.73 -7.63 1.18
C GLY A 67 11.40 -8.47 2.27
N VAL A 68 10.62 -9.18 3.09
CA VAL A 68 11.15 -10.13 4.10
C VAL A 68 11.85 -11.33 3.44
N ARG A 69 11.36 -11.77 2.26
CA ARG A 69 11.94 -12.90 1.52
C ARG A 69 13.19 -12.56 0.74
N ARG A 70 13.44 -11.28 0.45
CA ARG A 70 14.71 -10.80 -0.13
C ARG A 70 15.67 -10.39 0.99
N PRO A 71 16.68 -11.21 1.35
CA PRO A 71 17.80 -10.68 2.09
C PRO A 71 18.43 -9.54 1.27
N ARG A 72 18.56 -8.36 1.88
CA ARG A 72 19.24 -7.20 1.29
C ARG A 72 20.72 -7.47 1.09
#